data_AF-A0A7S4E108-F1
#
_entry.id   AF-A0A7S4E108-F1
#
_cell.length_a   1.000
_cell.length_b   1.000
_cell.length_c   1.000
_cell.angle_alpha   90.00
_cell.angle_beta   90.00
_cell.angle_gamma   90.00
#
_symmetry.space_group_name_H-M   'P 1'
#
loop_
_entity.id
_entity.type
_entity.pdbx_description
1 polymer ?
#
loop_
_entity_poly.entity_id
_entity_poly.type
_entity_poly.pdbx_seq_one_letter_code
_entity_poly.pdbx_strand_id
1 'polypeptide(L)'
;KTDVAGGNSHPHMGGGVSGMSSRRIPPPSERRGLHRLIGPGGRVSVARGVLESCVAAVCSALGLVMAGTGDLSSLRLLRAARTLVDTKASFGTHQAVHMAIGLLYLGGGQLTLSSKPEAVAALVCAFFPRYPMHPGDNRYYLQALRHLYVLAVEPRCIQCIDVDT
;
A
#
# COMPACT_ATOMS: atom_id res chain seq x y z
N LYS A 1 -74.60 12.93 13.10
CA LYS A 1 -74.54 13.70 14.37
C LYS A 1 -73.14 13.47 14.93
N THR A 2 -72.16 14.37 14.86
CA THR A 2 -72.14 15.83 14.69
C THR A 2 -70.72 16.27 14.30
N ASP A 3 -70.67 17.29 13.44
CA ASP A 3 -69.62 18.29 13.13
C ASP A 3 -68.83 18.83 14.35
N VAL A 4 -67.73 19.60 14.32
CA VAL A 4 -66.72 20.16 13.38
C VAL A 4 -65.73 20.96 14.27
N ALA A 5 -64.53 21.25 13.74
CA ALA A 5 -63.56 22.33 14.06
C ALA A 5 -62.21 21.76 14.54
N GLY A 6 -61.05 22.07 13.99
CA GLY A 6 -60.60 23.16 13.11
C GLY A 6 -59.22 23.60 13.62
N GLY A 7 -58.23 23.78 12.74
CA GLY A 7 -56.97 24.47 13.09
C GLY A 7 -55.68 23.79 12.64
N ASN A 8 -54.93 24.50 11.81
CA ASN A 8 -53.74 24.11 11.04
C ASN A 8 -52.47 24.70 11.68
N SER A 9 -51.36 23.97 11.76
CA SER A 9 -49.99 24.52 11.66
C SER A 9 -48.91 23.42 11.67
N HIS A 10 -48.13 23.36 10.59
CA HIS A 10 -46.92 22.54 10.41
C HIS A 10 -45.83 22.81 11.48
N PRO A 11 -44.89 21.87 11.68
CA PRO A 11 -43.60 22.03 11.01
C PRO A 11 -43.03 20.74 10.39
N HIS A 12 -42.46 20.91 9.19
CA HIS A 12 -41.49 20.02 8.55
C HIS A 12 -40.15 20.05 9.28
N MET A 13 -39.52 18.88 9.50
CA MET A 13 -38.07 18.60 9.49
C MET A 13 -37.95 17.07 9.68
N GLY A 14 -37.24 16.25 8.90
CA GLY A 14 -36.14 16.45 7.97
C GLY A 14 -35.24 15.21 8.13
N GLY A 15 -35.22 14.34 7.12
CA GLY A 15 -34.49 13.06 7.14
C GLY A 15 -32.98 13.24 7.21
N GLY A 16 -32.33 12.58 8.17
CA GLY A 16 -30.88 12.57 8.34
C GLY A 16 -30.19 11.56 7.43
N VAL A 17 -29.81 12.01 6.24
CA VAL A 17 -28.79 11.35 5.42
C VAL A 17 -27.43 11.59 6.09
N SER A 18 -26.80 10.53 6.59
CA SER A 18 -25.45 10.55 7.18
C SER A 18 -24.44 10.95 6.11
N GLY A 19 -24.05 12.23 6.13
CA GLY A 19 -23.23 12.87 5.11
C GLY A 19 -21.79 12.40 5.12
N MET A 20 -21.27 12.14 3.92
CA MET A 20 -19.85 12.11 3.60
C MET A 20 -19.15 13.33 4.23
N SER A 21 -18.25 13.06 5.19
CA SER A 21 -17.33 14.05 5.75
C SER A 21 -16.34 14.48 4.67
N SER A 22 -16.73 15.54 3.96
CA SER A 22 -15.87 16.32 3.06
C SER A 22 -14.69 16.86 3.86
N ARG A 23 -13.46 16.44 3.51
CA ARG A 23 -12.23 17.04 4.05
C ARG A 23 -12.18 18.49 3.60
N ARG A 24 -12.67 19.40 4.44
CA ARG A 24 -12.48 20.84 4.28
C ARG A 24 -10.98 21.13 4.28
N ILE A 25 -10.50 21.72 3.19
CA ILE A 25 -9.19 22.37 3.13
C ILE A 25 -9.28 23.59 4.06
N PRO A 26 -8.40 23.72 5.07
CA PRO A 26 -8.46 24.84 6.01
C PRO A 26 -8.08 26.18 5.33
N PRO A 27 -8.64 27.31 5.81
CA PRO A 27 -8.46 28.62 5.19
C PRO A 27 -7.03 29.18 5.34
N PRO A 28 -6.63 30.16 4.48
CA PRO A 28 -5.24 30.60 4.33
C PRO A 28 -4.63 31.31 5.56
N SER A 29 -5.44 31.75 6.52
CA SER A 29 -5.00 32.50 7.72
C SER A 29 -4.31 31.62 8.77
N GLU A 30 -4.39 30.29 8.66
CA GLU A 30 -3.78 29.33 9.60
C GLU A 30 -2.41 28.81 9.14
N ARG A 31 -1.89 29.32 8.02
CA ARG A 31 -0.54 28.98 7.48
C ARG A 31 0.62 29.59 8.26
N ARG A 32 0.39 30.18 9.44
CA ARG A 32 1.45 30.69 10.34
C ARG A 32 1.88 29.69 11.43
N GLY A 33 1.51 28.41 11.30
CA GLY A 33 1.92 27.34 12.21
C GLY A 33 3.01 26.38 11.69
N LEU A 34 3.45 26.51 10.44
CA LEU A 34 4.41 25.56 9.83
C LEU A 34 5.82 25.57 10.44
N HIS A 35 6.16 26.59 11.22
CA HIS A 35 7.39 26.64 12.02
C HIS A 35 7.31 25.88 13.35
N ARG A 36 6.17 25.26 13.69
CA ARG A 36 5.94 24.59 14.97
C ARG A 36 5.81 23.06 14.87
N LEU A 37 6.46 22.46 13.87
CA LEU A 37 6.66 21.00 13.77
C LEU A 37 8.01 20.53 14.34
N ILE A 38 8.84 21.47 14.79
CA ILE A 38 10.08 21.19 15.50
C ILE A 38 9.79 21.41 16.99
N GLY A 39 9.38 20.37 17.68
CA GLY A 39 9.37 20.37 19.14
C GLY A 39 10.80 20.58 19.68
N PRO A 40 10.97 21.02 20.94
CA PRO A 40 12.28 21.13 21.56
C PRO A 40 12.89 19.73 21.63
N GLY A 41 13.82 19.42 20.72
CA GLY A 41 14.39 18.09 20.53
C GLY A 41 14.42 17.54 19.09
N GLY A 42 14.14 18.35 18.05
CA GLY A 42 14.45 18.01 16.65
C GLY A 42 13.69 16.81 16.05
N ARG A 43 12.69 16.27 16.76
CA ARG A 43 11.88 15.14 16.27
C ARG A 43 10.75 15.67 15.38
N VAL A 44 10.90 15.48 14.07
CA VAL A 44 9.82 15.70 13.10
C VAL A 44 8.73 14.66 13.37
N SER A 45 7.52 15.09 13.76
CA SER A 45 6.38 14.17 13.91
C SER A 45 5.82 13.81 12.53
N VAL A 46 6.31 12.71 11.94
CA VAL A 46 5.81 12.22 10.66
C VAL A 46 4.47 11.51 10.86
N ALA A 47 3.49 11.81 10.02
CA ALA A 47 2.22 11.10 10.00
C ALA A 47 2.46 9.61 9.73
N ARG A 48 1.94 8.75 10.60
CA ARG A 48 2.18 7.31 10.57
C ARG A 48 1.88 6.65 9.22
N GLY A 49 0.83 7.08 8.51
CA GLY A 49 0.50 6.55 7.19
C GLY A 49 1.55 6.85 6.11
N VAL A 50 2.28 7.97 6.24
CA VAL A 50 3.40 8.29 5.35
C VAL A 50 4.55 7.35 5.61
N LEU A 51 4.88 7.10 6.89
CA LEU A 51 5.91 6.15 7.28
C LEU A 51 5.61 4.73 6.75
N GLU A 52 4.37 4.27 6.92
CA GLU A 52 3.91 2.97 6.40
C GLU A 52 4.06 2.88 4.87
N SER A 53 3.73 3.96 4.15
CA SER A 53 3.88 4.01 2.69
C SER A 53 5.34 3.98 2.26
N CYS A 54 6.23 4.67 2.97
CA CYS A 54 7.67 4.65 2.72
C CYS A 54 8.26 3.25 2.98
N VAL A 55 7.88 2.60 4.09
CA VAL A 55 8.33 1.22 4.39
C VAL A 55 7.86 0.27 3.29
N ALA A 56 6.59 0.35 2.87
CA ALA A 56 6.07 -0.46 1.78
C ALA A 56 6.85 -0.25 0.46
N ALA A 57 7.18 1.00 0.13
CA ALA A 57 7.97 1.33 -1.06
C ALA A 57 9.40 0.77 -0.99
N VAL A 58 10.08 0.93 0.15
CA VAL A 58 11.45 0.42 0.35
C VAL A 58 11.48 -1.11 0.30
N CYS A 59 10.52 -1.79 0.94
CA CYS A 59 10.42 -3.25 0.85
C CYS A 59 10.19 -3.70 -0.60
N SER A 60 9.29 -3.05 -1.34
CA SER A 60 9.02 -3.36 -2.74
C SER A 60 10.28 -3.17 -3.60
N ALA A 61 11.00 -2.06 -3.42
CA ALA A 61 12.24 -1.78 -4.13
C ALA A 61 13.33 -2.82 -3.84
N LEU A 62 13.50 -3.21 -2.57
CA LEU A 62 14.45 -4.25 -2.18
C LEU A 62 14.11 -5.58 -2.85
N GLY A 63 12.83 -5.96 -2.86
CA GLY A 63 12.36 -7.19 -3.53
C GLY A 63 12.57 -7.15 -5.04
N LEU A 64 12.34 -6.01 -5.70
CA LEU A 64 12.55 -5.84 -7.15
C LEU A 64 14.03 -5.94 -7.53
N VAL A 65 14.92 -5.32 -6.75
CA VAL A 65 16.37 -5.33 -7.01
C VAL A 65 16.96 -6.72 -6.77
N MET A 66 16.54 -7.39 -5.69
CA MET A 66 17.07 -8.70 -5.29
C MET A 66 16.23 -9.86 -5.84
N ALA A 67 15.40 -9.62 -6.86
CA ALA A 67 14.45 -10.59 -7.36
C ALA A 67 15.13 -11.89 -7.86
N GLY A 68 14.72 -13.03 -7.30
CA GLY A 68 15.24 -14.35 -7.65
C GLY A 68 16.59 -14.72 -7.04
N THR A 69 17.26 -13.80 -6.32
CA THR A 69 18.59 -14.07 -5.75
C THR A 69 18.56 -14.94 -4.49
N GLY A 70 17.45 -14.93 -3.75
CA GLY A 70 17.34 -15.63 -2.47
C GLY A 70 18.24 -15.11 -1.34
N ASP A 71 18.76 -13.88 -1.43
CA ASP A 71 19.72 -13.32 -0.46
C ASP A 71 19.17 -13.31 0.99
N LEU A 72 19.93 -13.95 1.88
CA LEU A 72 19.56 -14.11 3.29
C LEU A 72 19.54 -12.76 4.04
N SER A 73 20.39 -11.82 3.66
CA SER A 73 20.45 -10.50 4.32
C SER A 73 19.17 -9.71 4.05
N SER A 74 18.75 -9.69 2.79
CA SER A 74 17.48 -9.11 2.34
C SER A 74 16.28 -9.80 3.00
N LEU A 75 16.29 -11.14 3.10
CA LEU A 75 15.24 -11.87 3.80
C LEU A 75 15.16 -11.50 5.30
N ARG A 76 16.29 -11.36 5.99
CA ARG A 76 16.34 -10.96 7.40
C ARG A 76 15.73 -9.57 7.60
N LEU A 77 16.05 -8.62 6.72
CA LEU A 77 15.45 -7.28 6.73
C LEU A 77 13.94 -7.33 6.50
N LEU A 78 13.47 -8.09 5.51
CA LEU A 78 12.05 -8.23 5.24
C LEU A 78 11.29 -8.96 6.36
N ARG A 79 11.91 -9.94 7.02
CA ARG A 79 11.34 -10.62 8.20
C ARG A 79 11.25 -9.68 9.40
N ALA A 80 12.26 -8.84 9.63
CA ALA A 80 12.22 -7.81 10.66
C ALA A 80 11.14 -6.76 10.34
N ALA A 81 11.00 -6.35 9.07
CA ALA A 81 9.91 -5.47 8.66
C ALA A 81 8.53 -6.11 8.90
N ARG A 82 8.38 -7.41 8.62
CA ARG A 82 7.14 -8.16 8.87
C ARG A 82 6.74 -8.14 10.34
N THR A 83 7.67 -8.42 11.26
CA THR A 83 7.37 -8.44 12.70
C THR A 83 7.02 -7.05 13.24
N LEU A 84 7.58 -5.99 12.67
CA LEU A 84 7.20 -4.60 13.01
C LEU A 84 5.79 -4.25 12.54
N VAL A 85 5.33 -4.88 11.45
CA VAL A 85 4.07 -4.62 10.78
C VAL A 85 2.89 -5.34 11.45
N ASP A 86 3.10 -6.55 12.01
CA ASP A 86 2.06 -7.42 12.61
C ASP A 86 1.20 -6.74 13.71
N THR A 87 1.77 -5.85 14.53
CA THR A 87 1.06 -5.34 15.71
C THR A 87 0.18 -4.12 15.45
N LYS A 88 0.47 -3.37 14.39
CA LYS A 88 -0.13 -2.05 14.18
C LYS A 88 -0.46 -1.75 12.73
N ALA A 89 0.24 -2.30 11.76
CA ALA A 89 0.28 -1.73 10.42
C ALA A 89 -0.92 -2.16 9.53
N SER A 90 -1.17 -1.37 8.48
CA SER A 90 -2.29 -1.60 7.55
C SER A 90 -2.13 -2.88 6.71
N PHE A 91 -3.23 -3.42 6.19
CA PHE A 91 -3.19 -4.60 5.29
C PHE A 91 -2.20 -4.41 4.13
N GLY A 92 -2.18 -3.20 3.58
CA GLY A 92 -1.29 -2.81 2.49
C GLY A 92 0.20 -2.97 2.81
N THR A 93 0.63 -2.63 4.02
CA THR A 93 2.03 -2.83 4.43
C THR A 93 2.41 -4.30 4.55
N HIS A 94 1.52 -5.15 5.10
CA HIS A 94 1.71 -6.60 5.11
C HIS A 94 1.86 -7.11 3.68
N GLN A 95 0.97 -6.68 2.79
CA GLN A 95 1.00 -7.09 1.39
C GLN A 95 2.31 -6.68 0.69
N ALA A 96 2.80 -5.46 0.91
CA ALA A 96 4.07 -5.00 0.35
C ALA A 96 5.26 -5.87 0.81
N VAL A 97 5.34 -6.16 2.12
CA VAL A 97 6.40 -6.99 2.70
C VAL A 97 6.34 -8.41 2.14
N HIS A 98 5.15 -9.01 2.06
CA HIS A 98 4.98 -10.36 1.52
C HIS A 98 5.27 -10.45 0.02
N MET A 99 4.88 -9.44 -0.77
CA MET A 99 5.27 -9.39 -2.19
C MET A 99 6.78 -9.28 -2.37
N ALA A 100 7.45 -8.48 -1.55
CA ALA A 100 8.91 -8.38 -1.58
C ALA A 100 9.61 -9.70 -1.24
N ILE A 101 9.10 -10.44 -0.24
CA ILE A 101 9.60 -11.78 0.10
C ILE A 101 9.36 -12.75 -1.05
N GLY A 102 8.19 -12.68 -1.70
CA GLY A 102 7.86 -13.50 -2.87
C GLY A 102 8.79 -13.24 -4.06
N LEU A 103 9.13 -11.97 -4.32
CA LEU A 103 10.10 -11.60 -5.35
C LEU A 103 11.51 -12.11 -5.04
N LEU A 104 11.93 -12.08 -3.77
CA LEU A 104 13.26 -12.55 -3.37
C LEU A 104 13.49 -14.03 -3.76
N TYR A 105 12.43 -14.85 -3.65
CA TYR A 105 12.43 -16.27 -4.00
C TYR A 105 11.60 -16.58 -5.25
N LEU A 106 11.60 -15.66 -6.22
CA LEU A 106 10.82 -15.79 -7.44
C LEU A 106 11.15 -17.09 -8.17
N GLY A 107 10.12 -17.92 -8.42
CA GLY A 107 10.30 -19.24 -9.03
C GLY A 107 11.25 -20.16 -8.26
N GLY A 108 11.33 -20.05 -6.94
CA GLY A 108 12.28 -20.81 -6.12
C GLY A 108 13.74 -20.37 -6.28
N GLY A 109 13.97 -19.17 -6.82
CA GLY A 109 15.31 -18.66 -7.14
C GLY A 109 15.77 -18.97 -8.57
N GLN A 110 14.91 -19.55 -9.41
CA GLN A 110 15.23 -19.86 -10.81
C GLN A 110 14.86 -18.74 -11.78
N LEU A 111 13.98 -17.84 -11.36
CA LEU A 111 13.40 -16.79 -12.18
C LEU A 111 13.81 -15.41 -11.66
N THR A 112 13.94 -14.44 -12.56
CA THR A 112 14.21 -13.05 -12.21
C THR A 112 13.33 -12.11 -13.04
N LEU A 113 13.50 -10.80 -12.85
CA LEU A 113 12.74 -9.77 -13.55
C LEU A 113 13.49 -9.21 -14.77
N SER A 114 12.76 -9.00 -15.84
CA SER A 114 13.26 -8.36 -17.05
C SER A 114 13.21 -6.84 -16.96
N SER A 115 14.15 -6.18 -17.65
CA SER A 115 14.21 -4.71 -17.79
C SER A 115 13.74 -4.23 -19.17
N LYS A 116 13.11 -5.10 -19.97
CA LYS A 116 12.46 -4.75 -21.24
C LYS A 116 11.34 -3.72 -21.01
N PRO A 117 11.03 -2.84 -21.98
CA PRO A 117 10.02 -1.79 -21.79
C PRO A 117 8.64 -2.34 -21.40
N GLU A 118 8.23 -3.47 -21.98
CA GLU A 118 6.96 -4.15 -21.65
C GLU A 118 6.96 -4.70 -20.22
N ALA A 119 8.08 -5.30 -19.79
CA ALA A 119 8.26 -5.79 -18.43
C ALA A 119 8.24 -4.65 -17.41
N VAL A 120 8.90 -3.53 -17.72
CA VAL A 120 8.87 -2.32 -16.87
C VAL A 120 7.44 -1.78 -16.76
N ALA A 121 6.69 -1.72 -17.87
CA ALA A 121 5.28 -1.31 -17.83
C ALA A 121 4.44 -2.24 -16.94
N ALA A 122 4.64 -3.55 -17.05
CA ALA A 122 3.98 -4.54 -16.20
C ALA A 122 4.34 -4.39 -14.72
N LEU A 123 5.61 -4.11 -14.40
CA LEU A 123 6.09 -3.88 -13.03
C LEU A 123 5.56 -2.58 -12.44
N VAL A 124 5.48 -1.50 -13.21
CA VAL A 124 4.88 -0.22 -12.75
C VAL A 124 3.42 -0.42 -12.38
N CYS A 125 2.67 -1.20 -13.17
CA CYS A 125 1.33 -1.62 -12.81
C CYS A 125 1.34 -2.51 -11.56
N ALA A 126 2.18 -3.53 -11.48
CA ALA A 126 2.15 -4.44 -10.34
C ALA A 126 2.51 -3.76 -9.00
N PHE A 127 3.47 -2.83 -9.02
CA PHE A 127 4.05 -2.19 -7.83
C PHE A 127 3.68 -0.71 -7.69
N PHE A 128 2.51 -0.31 -8.19
CA PHE A 128 2.02 1.06 -8.02
C PHE A 128 2.07 1.48 -6.53
N PRO A 129 2.67 2.64 -6.18
CA PRO A 129 3.00 3.02 -4.80
C PRO A 129 1.79 3.52 -4.00
N ARG A 130 0.68 2.77 -4.09
CA ARG A 130 -0.54 2.95 -3.31
C ARG A 130 -1.03 1.58 -2.88
N TYR A 131 -0.89 1.31 -1.59
CA TYR A 131 -1.32 0.07 -0.98
C TYR A 131 -2.71 0.16 -0.35
N PRO A 132 -3.53 -0.92 -0.42
CA PRO A 132 -4.88 -0.96 0.12
C PRO A 132 -4.87 -0.84 1.64
N MET A 133 -5.89 -0.21 2.23
CA MET A 133 -6.00 -0.16 3.69
C MET A 133 -6.63 -1.42 4.28
N HIS A 134 -7.49 -2.09 3.51
CA HIS A 134 -8.19 -3.32 3.86
C HIS A 134 -8.21 -4.30 2.67
N PRO A 135 -8.41 -5.61 2.90
CA PRO A 135 -8.35 -6.62 1.82
C PRO A 135 -9.32 -6.37 0.65
N GLY A 136 -10.49 -5.80 0.92
CA GLY A 136 -11.48 -5.42 -0.10
C GLY A 136 -11.31 -4.01 -0.68
N ASP A 137 -10.21 -3.31 -0.37
CA ASP A 137 -9.99 -1.93 -0.84
C ASP A 137 -9.49 -1.92 -2.29
N ASN A 138 -10.39 -1.61 -3.22
CA ASN A 138 -10.08 -1.40 -4.64
C ASN A 138 -10.37 0.04 -5.08
N ARG A 139 -10.51 0.99 -4.15
CA ARG A 139 -10.97 2.35 -4.47
C ARG A 139 -9.97 3.16 -5.30
N TYR A 140 -8.68 2.95 -5.03
CA TYR A 140 -7.59 3.70 -5.68
C TYR A 140 -6.80 2.87 -6.69
N TYR A 141 -6.82 1.54 -6.54
CA TYR A 141 -6.05 0.63 -7.38
C TYR A 141 -6.68 -0.76 -7.36
N LEU A 142 -6.74 -1.41 -8.51
CA LEU A 142 -7.31 -2.75 -8.64
C LEU A 142 -6.31 -3.81 -8.14
N GLN A 143 -6.67 -4.58 -7.12
CA GLN A 143 -5.76 -5.60 -6.54
C GLN A 143 -5.28 -6.64 -7.55
N ALA A 144 -6.10 -7.01 -8.54
CA ALA A 144 -5.73 -8.00 -9.56
C ALA A 144 -4.48 -7.59 -10.36
N LEU A 145 -4.27 -6.30 -10.59
CA LEU A 145 -3.11 -5.79 -11.35
C LEU A 145 -1.78 -6.06 -10.64
N ARG A 146 -1.80 -6.36 -9.34
CA ARG A 146 -0.59 -6.71 -8.61
C ARG A 146 0.04 -8.02 -9.05
N HIS A 147 -0.72 -8.89 -9.70
CA HIS A 147 -0.19 -10.13 -10.28
C HIS A 147 0.47 -9.92 -11.65
N LEU A 148 0.39 -8.71 -12.22
CA LEU A 148 0.97 -8.42 -13.54
C LEU A 148 2.50 -8.51 -13.55
N TYR A 149 3.16 -8.57 -12.38
CA TYR A 149 4.60 -8.82 -12.29
C TYR A 149 5.00 -10.11 -13.01
N VAL A 150 4.08 -11.09 -13.14
CA VAL A 150 4.31 -12.35 -13.85
C VAL A 150 4.75 -12.16 -15.31
N LEU A 151 4.27 -11.10 -15.97
CA LEU A 151 4.65 -10.80 -17.35
C LEU A 151 6.09 -10.30 -17.48
N ALA A 152 6.67 -9.81 -16.39
CA ALA A 152 8.06 -9.38 -16.33
C ALA A 152 9.02 -10.50 -15.91
N VAL A 153 8.51 -11.69 -15.57
CA VAL A 153 9.31 -12.81 -15.08
C VAL A 153 9.97 -13.54 -16.24
N GLU A 154 11.27 -13.78 -16.14
CA GLU A 154 12.02 -14.58 -17.11
C GLU A 154 13.03 -15.53 -16.43
N PRO A 155 13.26 -16.72 -16.99
CA PRO A 155 14.26 -17.64 -16.49
C PRO A 155 15.66 -17.14 -16.84
N ARG A 156 16.53 -17.02 -15.83
CA ARG A 156 17.95 -16.70 -16.02
C ARG A 156 18.90 -17.59 -15.19
N CYS A 157 18.36 -18.62 -14.53
CA CYS A 157 19.16 -19.56 -13.77
C CYS A 157 19.81 -20.58 -14.71
N ILE A 158 21.12 -20.77 -14.55
CA ILE A 158 21.90 -21.80 -15.25
C ILE A 158 22.15 -22.92 -14.26
N GLN A 159 21.62 -24.10 -14.57
CA GLN A 159 21.86 -25.31 -13.78
C GLN A 159 22.97 -26.12 -14.44
N CYS A 160 24.08 -26.28 -13.73
CA CYS A 160 25.11 -27.24 -14.12
C CYS A 160 24.66 -28.63 -13.63
N ILE A 161 24.45 -29.54 -14.57
CA ILE A 161 24.15 -30.95 -14.29
C ILE A 161 25.44 -31.71 -14.55
N ASP A 162 25.83 -32.56 -13.60
CA ASP A 162 26.98 -33.44 -13.78
C ASP A 162 26.67 -34.47 -14.87
N VAL A 163 27.65 -34.79 -15.71
CA VAL A 163 27.46 -35.70 -16.85
C VAL A 163 27.57 -37.16 -16.41
N ASP A 164 28.33 -37.40 -15.34
CA ASP A 164 28.67 -38.75 -14.88
C ASP A 164 27.63 -39.35 -13.89
N THR A 165 26.65 -38.55 -13.44
CA THR A 165 25.55 -38.96 -12.54
C THR A 165 24.19 -38.53 -13.06
#